data_AF-A0A6N4TEK9-F1
#
_entry.id   AF-A0A6N4TEK9-F1
#
_cell.length_a   1.000
_cell.length_b   1.000
_cell.length_c   1.000
_cell.angle_alpha   90.00
_cell.angle_beta   90.00
_cell.angle_gamma   90.00
#
_symmetry.space_group_name_H-M   'P 1'
#
loop_
_entity.id
_entity.type
_entity.pdbx_description
1 polymer ?
#
loop_
_entity_poly.entity_id
_entity_poly.type
_entity_poly.pdbx_seq_one_letter_code
_entity_poly.pdbx_strand_id
1 'polypeptide(L)' 'MFSFWYEGEEKEGFIRYLTPIESERLMGLPDDWTKYGNTGIINSDYARWRALGNAIAVPCAEHIMAGIAEVLKENED' A
#
# COMPACT_ATOMS: atom_id res chain seq x y z
N MET A 1 -4.38 4.80 12.07
CA MET A 1 -3.91 5.85 12.99
C MET A 1 -2.92 5.19 13.94
N PHE A 2 -1.79 5.84 14.20
CA PHE A 2 -0.79 5.32 15.11
C PHE A 2 -0.16 6.44 15.92
N SER A 3 0.36 6.08 17.08
CA SER A 3 1.12 6.94 17.98
C SER A 3 2.62 6.75 17.74
N PHE A 4 3.38 7.84 17.78
CA PHE A 4 4.84 7.83 17.64
C PHE A 4 5.48 8.69 18.74
N TRP A 5 6.57 8.19 19.34
CA TRP A 5 7.41 8.89 20.31
C TRP A 5 8.84 8.33 20.26
N TYR A 6 9.80 9.10 20.77
CA TYR A 6 11.15 8.62 21.07
C TYR A 6 11.21 8.08 22.50
N GLU A 7 12.08 7.09 22.76
CA GLU A 7 12.24 6.50 24.08
C GLU A 7 12.64 7.56 25.13
N GLY A 8 11.86 7.67 26.21
CA GLY A 8 12.05 8.70 27.24
C GLY A 8 11.40 10.06 26.95
N GLU A 9 10.81 10.25 25.77
CA GLU A 9 10.09 11.46 25.35
C GLU A 9 8.59 11.18 25.10
N GLU A 10 7.98 10.27 25.89
CA GLU A 10 6.61 9.82 25.66
C GLU A 10 5.57 10.96 25.71
N LYS A 11 5.86 12.01 26.50
CA LYS A 11 4.99 13.19 26.64
C LYS A 11 4.97 14.07 25.39
N GLU A 12 6.02 14.03 24.57
CA GLU A 12 6.14 14.79 23.32
C GLU A 12 5.67 13.97 22.10
N GLY A 13 5.17 12.75 22.35
CA GLY A 13 4.61 11.90 21.31
C GLY A 13 3.38 12.50 20.65
N PHE A 14 3.09 12.05 19.42
CA PHE A 14 1.91 12.48 18.68
C PHE A 14 1.20 11.33 18.00
N ILE A 15 -0.07 11.55 17.68
CA ILE A 15 -0.91 10.61 16.95
C ILE A 15 -1.13 11.15 15.54
N ARG A 16 -0.93 10.30 14.53
CA ARG A 16 -1.24 10.66 13.14
C ARG A 16 -1.80 9.50 12.32
N TYR A 17 -2.32 9.85 11.15
CA TYR A 17 -2.63 8.88 10.10
C TYR A 17 -1.36 8.51 9.34
N LEU A 18 -1.40 7.36 8.68
CA LEU A 18 -0.39 6.99 7.69
C LEU A 18 -0.49 7.96 6.52
N THR A 19 0.65 8.44 6.05
CA THR A 19 0.72 9.17 4.79
C THR A 19 0.29 8.26 3.63
N PRO A 20 -0.08 8.82 2.47
CA PRO A 20 -0.35 8.00 1.29
C PRO A 20 0.82 7.09 0.90
N ILE A 21 2.06 7.56 0.99
CA ILE A 21 3.26 6.76 0.65
C ILE A 21 3.44 5.59 1.63
N GLU A 22 3.29 5.82 2.94
CA GLU A 22 3.34 4.72 3.91
C GLU A 22 2.23 3.69 3.64
N SER A 23 1.05 4.15 3.21
CA SER A 23 -0.06 3.27 2.85
C SER A 23 0.21 2.49 1.55
N GLU A 24 0.84 3.11 0.55
CA GLU A 24 1.31 2.43 -0.69
C GLU A 24 2.30 1.31 -0.36
N ARG A 25 3.32 1.61 0.45
CA ARG A 25 4.31 0.63 0.88
C ARG A 25 3.69 -0.54 1.64
N LEU A 26 2.73 -0.27 2.53
CA LEU A 26 1.99 -1.32 3.24
C LEU A 26 1.21 -2.24 2.29
N MET A 27 0.71 -1.70 1.18
CA MET A 27 0.04 -2.48 0.13
C MET A 27 1.02 -3.22 -0.80
N GLY A 28 2.34 -3.01 -0.65
CA GLY A 28 3.36 -3.54 -1.56
C GLY A 28 3.48 -2.77 -2.88
N LEU A 29 2.99 -1.54 -2.93
CA LEU A 29 3.09 -0.67 -4.10
C LEU A 29 4.36 0.20 -4.05
N PRO A 30 4.91 0.60 -5.21
CA PRO A 30 5.96 1.60 -5.29
C PRO A 30 5.53 2.96 -4.72
N ASP A 31 6.50 3.76 -4.32
CA ASP A 31 6.26 5.14 -3.88
C ASP A 31 5.55 5.95 -4.99
N ASP A 32 4.55 6.74 -4.60
CA ASP A 32 3.77 7.60 -5.48
C ASP A 32 2.93 6.88 -6.54
N TRP A 33 2.70 5.58 -6.39
CA TRP A 33 1.84 4.79 -7.28
C TRP A 33 0.45 5.41 -7.50
N THR A 34 -0.13 6.02 -6.47
CA THR A 34 -1.47 6.64 -6.53
C THR A 34 -1.44 8.15 -6.68
N LYS A 35 -0.25 8.76 -6.85
CA LYS A 35 -0.08 10.22 -6.85
C LYS A 35 -0.82 10.90 -7.99
N TYR A 36 -0.89 10.27 -9.16
CA TYR A 36 -1.52 10.85 -10.34
C TYR A 36 -2.74 10.05 -10.75
N GLY A 37 -3.84 10.75 -11.09
CA GLY A 37 -5.00 10.14 -11.71
C GLY A 37 -4.80 9.93 -13.22
N ASN A 38 -5.84 9.39 -13.88
CA ASN A 38 -5.94 9.28 -15.35
C ASN A 38 -5.64 10.61 -16.07
N THR A 39 -5.98 11.75 -15.47
CA THR A 39 -5.78 13.08 -16.05
C THR A 39 -4.35 13.60 -15.93
N GLY A 40 -3.43 12.88 -15.27
CA GLY A 40 -2.08 13.36 -14.97
C GLY A 40 -2.02 14.45 -13.89
N ILE A 41 -3.16 14.79 -13.27
CA ILE A 41 -3.24 15.73 -12.15
C ILE A 41 -2.95 14.99 -10.84
N ILE A 42 -2.32 15.69 -9.88
CA ILE A 42 -2.06 15.16 -8.55
C ILE A 42 -3.38 14.88 -7.81
N ASN A 43 -3.54 13.67 -7.33
CA ASN A 43 -4.65 13.25 -6.48
C ASN A 43 -4.48 13.83 -5.06
N SER A 44 -5.60 14.21 -4.44
CA SER A 44 -5.60 14.53 -3.00
C SER A 44 -5.29 13.29 -2.17
N ASP A 45 -4.75 13.48 -0.96
CA ASP A 45 -4.47 12.38 -0.03
C ASP A 45 -5.71 11.50 0.22
N TYR A 46 -6.88 12.12 0.32
CA TYR A 46 -8.14 11.41 0.46
C TYR A 46 -8.45 10.50 -0.73
N ALA A 47 -8.25 10.99 -1.95
CA ALA A 47 -8.44 10.18 -3.16
C ALA A 47 -7.44 9.02 -3.22
N ARG A 48 -6.19 9.25 -2.82
CA ARG A 48 -5.15 8.21 -2.71
C ARG A 48 -5.53 7.12 -1.71
N TRP A 49 -5.91 7.49 -0.48
CA TRP A 49 -6.36 6.51 0.51
C TRP A 49 -7.61 5.75 0.08
N ARG A 50 -8.56 6.41 -0.60
CA ARG A 50 -9.73 5.72 -1.16
C ARG A 50 -9.34 4.69 -2.23
N ALA A 51 -8.42 5.04 -3.12
CA ALA A 51 -7.93 4.13 -4.15
C ALA A 51 -7.22 2.92 -3.52
N LEU A 52 -6.35 3.15 -2.54
CA LEU A 52 -5.65 2.10 -1.80
C LEU A 52 -6.61 1.19 -1.03
N GLY A 53 -7.61 1.77 -0.34
CA GLY A 53 -8.61 0.99 0.41
C GLY A 53 -9.51 0.11 -0.46
N ASN A 54 -9.66 0.46 -1.74
CA ASN A 54 -10.37 -0.36 -2.73
C ASN A 54 -9.46 -1.33 -3.50
N ALA A 55 -8.14 -1.24 -3.31
CA ALA A 55 -7.16 -2.09 -3.97
C ALA A 55 -6.94 -3.40 -3.19
N ILE A 56 -6.08 -4.26 -3.74
CA ILE A 56 -5.66 -5.52 -3.13
C ILE A 56 -4.20 -5.39 -2.69
N ALA A 57 -3.84 -5.96 -1.54
CA ALA A 57 -2.45 -6.03 -1.12
C ALA A 57 -1.65 -6.88 -2.12
N VAL A 58 -0.64 -6.27 -2.75
CA VAL A 58 0.18 -6.89 -3.80
C VAL A 58 0.77 -8.23 -3.37
N PRO A 59 1.34 -8.39 -2.16
CA PRO A 59 1.91 -9.67 -1.75
C PRO A 59 0.90 -10.82 -1.72
N CYS A 60 -0.37 -10.55 -1.40
CA CYS A 60 -1.42 -11.55 -1.40
C CYS A 60 -1.78 -11.98 -2.83
N ALA A 61 -1.89 -11.01 -3.75
CA ALA A 61 -2.17 -11.29 -5.15
C ALA A 61 -1.01 -12.06 -5.81
N GLU A 62 0.23 -11.68 -5.54
CA GLU A 62 1.43 -12.38 -6.02
C GLU A 62 1.46 -13.84 -5.57
N HIS A 63 1.15 -14.11 -4.29
CA HIS A 63 1.11 -15.47 -3.77
C HIS A 63 0.09 -16.36 -4.49
N ILE A 64 -1.13 -15.85 -4.69
CA ILE A 64 -2.19 -16.60 -5.40
C ILE A 64 -1.80 -16.86 -6.86
N MET A 65 -1.30 -15.83 -7.55
CA MET A 65 -0.93 -15.93 -8.95
C MET A 65 0.27 -16.87 -9.17
N ALA A 66 1.23 -16.91 -8.23
CA ALA A 66 2.34 -17.84 -8.26
C ALA A 66 1.85 -19.30 -8.26
N GLY A 67 0.93 -19.66 -7.36
CA GLY A 67 0.37 -21.01 -7.31
C GLY A 67 -0.41 -21.39 -8.57
N ILE A 68 -1.16 -20.44 -9.15
CA ILE A 68 -1.84 -20.67 -10.45
C ILE A 68 -0.80 -20.95 -11.55
N ALA A 69 0.27 -20.15 -11.59
CA ALA A 69 1.32 -20.31 -12.60
C ALA A 69 2.09 -21.64 -12.46
N GLU A 70 2.30 -22.13 -11.24
CA GLU A 70 2.92 -23.44 -10.99
C GLU A 70 2.06 -24.57 -11.57
N VAL A 71 0.77 -24.60 -11.24
CA VAL A 71 -0.16 -25.63 -11.76
C VAL A 71 -0.26 -25.58 -13.28
N LEU A 72 -0.30 -24.38 -13.88
CA LEU A 72 -0.37 -24.27 -15.35
C LEU A 72 0.88 -24.85 -16.03
N LYS A 73 2.08 -24.65 -15.45
CA LYS A 73 3.32 -25.23 -15.97
C LYS A 73 3.33 -26.76 -15.87
N GLU A 74 2.88 -27.31 -14.76
CA GLU A 74 2.80 -28.77 -14.57
C GLU A 74 1.85 -29.47 -15.56
N ASN A 75 0.88 -28.75 -16.13
CA ASN A 75 -0.06 -29.29 -17.12
C ASN A 75 0.41 -29.11 -18.58
N GLU A 76 1.49 -28.36 -18.82
CA GLU A 76 2.10 -28.18 -20.15
C GLU A 76 3.23 -29.18 -20.44
N ASP A 77 3.78 -29.83 -19.39
CA ASP A 77 4.74 -30.95 -19.46
C ASP A 77 4.05 -32.33 -19.54
#